data_AF-A0A163GJR6-F1
#
_entry.id   AF-A0A163GJR6-F1
#
_cell.length_a   1.000
_cell.length_b   1.000
_cell.length_c   1.000
_cell.angle_alpha   90.00
_cell.angle_beta   90.00
_cell.angle_gamma   90.00
#
_symmetry.space_group_name_H-M   'P 1'
#
loop_
_entity.id
_entity.type
_entity.pdbx_description
1 polymer ?
#
loop_
_entity_poly.entity_id
_entity_poly.type
_entity_poly.pdbx_seq_one_letter_code
_entity_poly.pdbx_strand_id
1 'polypeptide(L)' 'MEVIPLDQLSEWRSRHYDLKIQLLRLSKKIVTTTHHEDVIFYQELCEIYARHIKKIESDCFDEIGVSICNCGFHPEQCIE' A
#
# COMPACT_ATOMS: atom_id res chain seq x y z
N MET A 1 8.55 -19.03 -15.37
CA MET A 1 7.98 -18.64 -14.07
C MET A 1 9.15 -18.32 -13.15
N GLU A 2 9.58 -17.06 -13.12
CA GLU A 2 10.70 -16.65 -12.27
C GLU A 2 10.22 -16.58 -10.82
N VAL A 3 10.89 -17.35 -9.95
CA VAL A 3 10.61 -17.36 -8.52
C VAL A 3 11.25 -16.10 -7.95
N ILE A 4 10.40 -15.12 -7.64
CA ILE A 4 10.80 -13.88 -6.96
C ILE A 4 11.56 -14.26 -5.68
N PRO A 5 12.77 -13.71 -5.43
CA PRO A 5 13.42 -13.88 -4.14
C PRO A 5 12.55 -13.18 -3.10
N LEU A 6 11.81 -13.96 -2.29
CA LEU A 6 10.99 -13.48 -1.18
C LEU A 6 11.75 -12.49 -0.27
N ASP A 7 13.07 -12.61 -0.25
CA ASP A 7 14.01 -11.79 0.50
C ASP A 7 14.04 -10.33 0.04
N GLN A 8 13.98 -10.06 -1.27
CA GLN A 8 14.01 -8.68 -1.80
C GLN A 8 12.71 -7.94 -1.48
N LEU A 9 11.56 -8.60 -1.67
CA LEU A 9 10.25 -8.02 -1.35
C LEU A 9 10.13 -7.74 0.16
N SER A 10 10.66 -8.63 1.00
CA SER A 10 10.69 -8.50 2.45
C SER A 10 11.56 -7.31 2.89
N GLU A 11 12.77 -7.19 2.34
CA GLU A 11 13.69 -6.09 2.63
C GLU A 11 13.08 -4.73 2.21
N TRP A 12 12.44 -4.69 1.05
CA TRP A 12 11.82 -3.47 0.54
C TRP A 12 10.59 -3.05 1.36
N ARG A 13 9.79 -4.02 1.83
CA ARG A 13 8.70 -3.79 2.79
C ARG A 13 9.22 -3.29 4.14
N SER A 14 10.36 -3.83 4.60
CA SER A 14 11.02 -3.39 5.84
C SER A 14 11.44 -1.92 5.77
N ARG A 15 12.02 -1.47 4.64
CA ARG A 15 12.44 -0.07 4.44
C ARG A 15 11.28 0.93 4.53
N HIS A 16 10.05 0.50 4.25
CA HIS A 16 8.85 1.35 4.26
C HIS A 16 7.87 1.00 5.41
N TYR A 17 8.32 0.20 6.37
CA TYR A 17 7.51 -0.25 7.51
C TYR A 17 6.98 0.93 8.34
N ASP A 18 7.79 1.96 8.54
CA ASP A 18 7.41 3.16 9.29
C ASP A 18 6.23 3.91 8.65
N LEU A 19 6.17 3.94 7.32
CA LEU A 19 5.07 4.56 6.58
C LEU A 19 3.75 3.82 6.84
N LYS A 20 3.79 2.48 6.87
CA LYS A 20 2.62 1.64 7.19
C LYS A 20 2.18 1.83 8.66
N ILE A 21 3.13 1.95 9.59
CA ILE A 21 2.81 2.26 11.00
C ILE A 21 2.17 3.64 11.12
N GLN A 22 2.72 4.66 10.46
CA GLN A 22 2.19 6.02 10.52
C GLN A 22 0.77 6.07 9.97
N LEU A 23 0.51 5.40 8.84
CA LEU A 23 -0.84 5.27 8.28
C LEU A 23 -1.80 4.58 9.26
N LEU A 24 -1.37 3.50 9.92
CA LEU A 24 -2.18 2.82 10.93
C LEU A 24 -2.47 3.69 12.15
N ARG A 25 -1.52 4.54 12.57
CA ARG A 25 -1.74 5.48 13.67
C ARG A 25 -2.72 6.58 13.27
N LEU A 26 -2.62 7.11 12.05
CA LEU A 26 -3.56 8.09 11.51
C LEU A 26 -4.97 7.52 11.38
N SER A 27 -5.11 6.28 10.90
CA SER A 27 -6.43 5.65 10.77
C SER A 27 -7.10 5.43 12.14
N LYS A 28 -6.33 5.13 13.18
CA LYS A 28 -6.84 5.07 14.56
C LYS A 28 -7.33 6.43 15.06
N LYS A 29 -6.64 7.52 14.71
CA LYS A 29 -7.07 8.88 15.09
C LYS A 29 -8.43 9.23 14.51
N ILE A 30 -8.76 8.78 13.30
CA ILE A 30 -10.09 8.96 12.69
C ILE A 30 -11.18 8.37 13.59
N VAL A 31 -10.97 7.15 14.10
CA VAL A 31 -11.96 6.44 14.92
C VAL A 31 -12.11 7.06 16.31
N THR A 32 -11.02 7.59 16.87
CA THR A 32 -11.02 8.13 18.24
C THR A 32 -11.40 9.61 18.32
N THR A 33 -11.44 10.32 17.19
CA THR A 33 -11.70 11.77 17.17
C THR A 33 -13.18 12.07 16.98
N THR A 34 -13.70 13.01 17.76
CA THR A 34 -15.11 13.45 17.71
C THR A 34 -15.31 14.73 16.90
N HIS A 35 -14.23 15.46 16.59
CA HIS A 35 -14.26 16.66 15.78
C HIS A 35 -14.31 16.32 14.29
N HIS A 36 -15.33 16.83 13.59
CA HIS A 36 -15.59 16.47 12.20
C HIS A 36 -14.50 16.96 11.23
N GLU A 37 -13.96 18.16 11.46
CA GLU A 37 -12.88 18.72 10.63
C GLU A 37 -11.58 17.90 10.75
N ASP A 38 -11.25 17.44 11.96
CA ASP A 38 -10.10 16.56 12.20
C ASP A 38 -10.29 15.20 11.53
N VAL A 39 -11.51 14.65 11.53
CA VAL A 39 -11.82 13.40 10.83
C VAL A 39 -11.55 13.54 9.33
N ILE A 40 -12.02 14.63 8.70
CA ILE A 40 -11.78 14.91 7.28
C ILE A 40 -10.28 15.06 7.01
N PHE A 41 -9.60 15.86 7.82
CA PHE A 41 -8.15 16.06 7.70
C PHE A 41 -7.36 14.75 7.79
N TYR A 42 -7.67 13.90 8.77
CA TYR A 42 -7.00 12.60 8.91
C TYR A 42 -7.34 11.62 7.78
N GLN A 43 -8.57 11.67 7.22
CA GLN A 43 -8.95 10.89 6.05
C GLN A 43 -8.13 11.31 4.80
N GLU A 44 -8.04 12.61 4.52
CA GLU A 44 -7.24 13.13 3.41
C GLU A 44 -5.76 12.74 3.52
N LEU A 45 -5.20 12.83 4.73
CA LEU A 45 -3.84 12.33 5.00
C LEU A 45 -3.74 10.82 4.71
N CYS A 46 -4.69 10.01 5.18
CA CYS A 46 -4.67 8.57 4.90
C CYS A 46 -4.68 8.26 3.40
N GLU A 47 -5.46 9.00 2.61
CA GLU A 47 -5.50 8.84 1.15
C GLU A 47 -4.18 9.20 0.47
N ILE A 48 -3.52 10.28 0.92
CA ILE A 48 -2.20 10.67 0.40
C ILE A 48 -1.17 9.58 0.71
N TYR A 49 -1.09 9.13 1.96
CA TYR A 49 -0.16 8.08 2.38
C TYR A 49 -0.46 6.74 1.67
N ALA A 50 -1.73 6.38 1.47
CA ALA A 50 -2.11 5.18 0.73
C ALA A 50 -1.67 5.23 -0.73
N ARG A 51 -1.80 6.38 -1.40
CA ARG A 51 -1.28 6.59 -2.76
C ARG A 51 0.25 6.43 -2.82
N HIS A 52 0.96 7.00 -1.86
CA HIS A 52 2.41 6.84 -1.76
C HIS A 52 2.82 5.36 -1.58
N ILE A 53 2.16 4.64 -0.68
CA ILE A 53 2.45 3.21 -0.46
C ILE A 53 2.17 2.39 -1.72
N LYS A 54 1.06 2.65 -2.43
CA LYS A 54 0.76 1.97 -3.70
C LYS A 54 1.81 2.24 -4.76
N LYS A 55 2.29 3.49 -4.87
CA LYS A 55 3.36 3.84 -5.80
C LYS A 55 4.66 3.11 -5.46
N ILE A 56 5.05 3.16 -4.19
CA ILE A 56 6.19 2.44 -3.63
C ILE A 56 6.09 0.95 -3.99
N GLU A 57 4.95 0.30 -3.72
CA GLU A 57 4.75 -1.11 -4.06
C GLU A 57 4.83 -1.36 -5.58
N SER A 58 4.22 -0.50 -6.41
CA SER A 58 4.31 -0.59 -7.87
C SER A 58 5.75 -0.48 -8.37
N ASP A 59 6.51 0.51 -7.91
CA ASP A 59 7.91 0.72 -8.31
C ASP A 59 8.77 -0.50 -7.94
N CYS A 60 8.50 -1.12 -6.77
CA CYS A 60 9.14 -2.35 -6.34
C CYS A 60 8.81 -3.54 -7.25
N PHE A 61 7.54 -3.67 -7.64
CA PHE A 61 7.11 -4.73 -8.55
C PHE A 61 7.73 -4.56 -9.94
N ASP A 62 7.81 -3.33 -10.46
CA ASP A 62 8.49 -3.02 -11.72
C ASP A 62 9.99 -3.36 -11.65
N GLU A 63 10.67 -3.02 -10.54
CA GLU A 63 12.10 -3.30 -10.33
C GLU A 63 12.40 -4.81 -10.26
N ILE A 64 11.48 -5.60 -9.67
CA ILE A 64 11.62 -7.06 -9.53
C ILE A 64 11.11 -7.79 -10.80
N GLY A 65 10.54 -7.08 -11.77
CA GLY A 65 9.98 -7.66 -13.00
C GLY A 65 8.64 -8.39 -12.79
N VAL A 66 7.90 -8.01 -11.75
CA VAL A 66 6.61 -8.60 -11.38
C VAL A 66 5.49 -7.70 -11.89
N SER A 67 4.70 -8.18 -12.84
CA SER A 67 3.43 -7.53 -13.15
C SER A 67 2.37 -7.99 -12.15
N ILE A 68 1.82 -7.08 -11.33
CA ILE A 68 0.61 -7.42 -10.56
C ILE A 68 -0.52 -7.60 -11.58
N CYS A 69 -0.96 -8.83 -11.73
CA CYS A 69 -2.20 -9.11 -12.43
C CYS A 69 -3.37 -8.48 -11.64
N ASN A 70 -4.16 -7.62 -12.28
CA ASN A 70 -5.36 -6.99 -11.71
C ASN A 70 -6.54 -7.96 -11.47
N CYS A 71 -6.29 -9.26 -11.55
CA CYS A 71 -7.27 -10.34 -11.38
C CYS A 71 -7.94 -10.37 -10.01
N GLY A 72 -7.45 -9.63 -9.00
CA GLY A 72 -8.14 -9.44 -7.73
C GLY A 72 -9.46 -8.67 -7.84
N PHE A 73 -9.67 -7.90 -8.92
CA PHE A 73 -10.92 -7.17 -9.19
C PHE A 73 -11.76 -7.81 -10.31
N HIS A 74 -11.11 -8.47 -11.28
CA HIS A 74 -11.78 -9.19 -12.37
C HIS A 74 -11.03 -10.51 -12.65
N PRO A 75 -11.41 -11.63 -12.03
CA PRO A 75 -10.74 -12.92 -12.19
C PRO A 75 -10.75 -13.45 -13.64
N GLU A 76 -11.61 -12.89 -14.48
CA GLU A 76 -11.82 -13.26 -15.89
C GLU A 76 -10.78 -12.65 -16.84
N GLN A 77 -9.93 -11.72 -16.36
CA GLN A 77 -8.88 -11.10 -17.18
C GLN A 77 -7.55 -11.88 -17.17
N CYS A 78 -7.48 -13.00 -16.45
CA CYS A 78 -6.40 -13.99 -16.61
C CYS A 78 -6.74 -14.94 -17.76
N ILE A 79 -6.41 -14.57 -18.99
CA ILE A 79 -6.30 -15.54 -20.09
C ILE A 79 -4.84 -15.58 -20.50
N GLU A 80 -4.24 -16.76 -20.28
CA GLU A 80 -2.93 -17.32 -20.67
C GLU A 80 -1.80 -16.37 -21.14
#